data_AF-A0A530GXT6-F1
#
_entry.id   AF-A0A530GXT6-F1
#
_cell.length_a   1.000
_cell.length_b   1.000
_cell.length_c   1.000
_cell.angle_alpha   90.00
_cell.angle_beta   90.00
_cell.angle_gamma   90.00
#
_symmetry.space_group_name_H-M   'P 1'
#
loop_
_entity.id
_entity.type
_entity.pdbx_description
1 polymer ?
#
loop_
_entity_poly.entity_id
_entity_poly.type
_entity_poly.pdbx_seq_one_letter_code
_entity_poly.pdbx_strand_id
1 'polypeptide(L)'
;PGRTGIINSLLSYATGTQVAIPLVLNRVGVMVGMTNYLAPFVVFPILASLLAIDSSVYRAAQIMGARPARIFWTVTLPLSMPGVFAAASSAFVMALSFFIIPALLGGPKDAMLSNLVDFYTRETLDWNMASAVGVLLLGMVLIVAVPFLAWKQRASRVG
;
A
#
# COMPACT_ATOMS: atom_id res chain seq x y z
N PRO A 1 -4.68 -30.16 -3.39
CA PRO A 1 -3.55 -29.71 -4.25
C PRO A 1 -2.80 -28.43 -3.80
N GLY A 2 -3.19 -27.73 -2.73
CA GLY A 2 -2.52 -26.47 -2.29
C GLY A 2 -1.72 -26.53 -0.97
N ARG A 3 -1.36 -27.72 -0.45
CA ARG A 3 -0.76 -27.88 0.89
C ARG A 3 0.78 -27.90 0.92
N THR A 4 1.44 -27.86 -0.23
CA THR A 4 2.90 -27.98 -0.37
C THR A 4 3.47 -26.80 -1.17
N GLY A 5 3.38 -25.60 -0.62
CA GLY A 5 4.13 -24.46 -1.16
C GLY A 5 5.62 -24.61 -0.86
N ILE A 6 6.48 -24.14 -1.77
CA ILE A 6 7.96 -24.15 -1.65
C ILE A 6 8.42 -23.59 -0.29
N ILE A 7 7.70 -22.60 0.24
CA ILE A 7 7.97 -21.99 1.54
C ILE A 7 7.76 -22.99 2.69
N ASN A 8 6.69 -23.79 2.65
CA ASN A 8 6.43 -24.84 3.65
C ASN A 8 7.52 -25.94 3.58
N SER A 9 7.95 -26.29 2.37
CA SER A 9 9.01 -27.27 2.13
C SER A 9 10.37 -26.81 2.68
N LEU A 10 10.73 -25.53 2.49
CA LEU A 10 11.98 -24.95 2.98
C LEU A 10 11.98 -24.76 4.50
N LEU A 11 10.85 -24.32 5.09
CA LEU A 11 10.70 -24.21 6.55
C LEU A 11 10.69 -25.57 7.24
N SER A 12 10.07 -26.58 6.64
CA SER A 12 10.10 -27.95 7.15
C SER A 12 11.49 -28.56 7.10
N TYR A 13 12.29 -28.23 6.07
CA TYR A 13 13.69 -28.65 5.96
C TYR A 13 14.60 -27.95 6.98
N ALA A 14 14.38 -26.65 7.23
CA ALA A 14 15.20 -25.87 8.15
C ALA A 14 14.88 -26.12 9.64
N THR A 15 13.63 -26.50 9.97
CA THR A 15 13.15 -26.55 11.37
C THR A 15 12.91 -27.99 11.88
N GLY A 16 13.10 -29.01 11.03
CA GLY A 16 12.93 -30.43 11.40
C GLY A 16 11.52 -30.84 11.85
N THR A 17 10.55 -29.93 11.77
CA THR A 17 9.17 -30.08 12.23
C THR A 17 8.23 -29.76 11.06
N GLN A 18 7.15 -30.54 10.89
CA GLN A 18 6.15 -30.29 9.86
C GLN A 18 5.32 -29.05 10.20
N VAL A 19 5.89 -27.87 9.97
CA VAL A 19 5.20 -26.59 10.20
C VAL A 19 4.37 -26.27 8.95
N ALA A 20 3.20 -26.90 8.83
CA ALA A 20 2.24 -26.56 7.78
C ALA A 20 1.61 -25.19 8.06
N ILE A 21 2.34 -24.10 7.78
CA ILE A 21 1.76 -22.76 7.74
C ILE A 21 0.95 -22.69 6.44
N PRO A 22 -0.40 -22.67 6.48
CA PRO A 22 -1.18 -22.48 5.28
C PRO A 22 -1.00 -21.02 4.85
N LEU A 23 -0.04 -20.76 3.97
CA LEU A 23 0.17 -19.45 3.33
C LEU A 23 -0.82 -19.23 2.18
N VAL A 24 -1.49 -20.30 1.73
CA VAL A 24 -2.62 -20.26 0.80
C VAL A 24 -3.90 -20.40 1.64
N LEU A 25 -4.88 -19.51 1.46
CA LEU A 25 -6.13 -19.38 2.24
C LEU A 25 -5.98 -18.83 3.68
N ASN A 26 -4.98 -17.98 3.96
CA ASN A 26 -4.86 -17.34 5.28
C ASN A 26 -4.59 -15.83 5.16
N ARG A 27 -5.14 -15.05 6.10
CA ARG A 27 -5.01 -13.57 6.18
C ARG A 27 -3.58 -13.10 6.02
N VAL A 28 -2.63 -13.83 6.61
CA VAL A 28 -1.20 -13.48 6.57
C VAL A 28 -0.62 -13.60 5.16
N GLY A 29 -0.98 -14.65 4.41
CA GLY A 29 -0.51 -14.83 3.03
C GLY A 29 -1.03 -13.74 2.08
N VAL A 30 -2.30 -13.38 2.26
CA VAL A 30 -2.93 -12.25 1.53
C VAL A 30 -2.26 -10.93 1.87
N MET A 31 -2.03 -10.64 3.15
CA MET A 31 -1.34 -9.42 3.59
C MET A 31 0.08 -9.32 3.01
N VAL A 32 0.87 -10.41 3.07
CA VAL A 32 2.23 -10.42 2.52
C VAL A 32 2.22 -10.21 1.00
N GLY A 33 1.31 -10.86 0.27
CA GLY A 33 1.16 -10.67 -1.17
C GLY A 33 0.77 -9.23 -1.54
N MET A 34 -0.17 -8.65 -0.80
CA MET A 34 -0.57 -7.25 -0.98
C MET A 34 0.56 -6.28 -0.66
N THR A 35 1.30 -6.49 0.44
CA THR A 35 2.46 -5.66 0.80
C THR A 35 3.53 -5.70 -0.28
N ASN A 36 3.84 -6.88 -0.82
CA ASN A 36 4.86 -7.00 -1.86
C ASN A 36 4.46 -6.28 -3.15
N TYR A 37 3.18 -6.31 -3.52
CA TYR A 37 2.69 -5.57 -4.68
C TYR A 37 2.65 -4.06 -4.45
N LEU A 38 2.28 -3.60 -3.24
CA LEU A 38 2.22 -2.17 -2.92
C LEU A 38 3.61 -1.55 -2.70
N ALA A 39 4.60 -2.36 -2.31
CA ALA A 39 5.96 -1.91 -2.02
C ALA A 39 6.57 -1.00 -3.11
N PRO A 40 6.63 -1.39 -4.40
CA PRO A 40 7.20 -0.51 -5.42
C PRO A 40 6.47 0.83 -5.52
N PHE A 41 5.14 0.83 -5.40
CA PHE A 41 4.33 2.06 -5.50
C PHE A 41 4.50 3.01 -4.32
N VAL A 42 4.96 2.53 -3.18
CA VAL A 42 5.31 3.36 -2.02
C VAL A 42 6.78 3.81 -2.09
N VAL A 43 7.67 2.92 -2.48
CA VAL A 43 9.12 3.17 -2.49
C VAL A 43 9.51 4.21 -3.54
N PHE A 44 8.96 4.13 -4.76
CA PHE A 44 9.36 5.05 -5.84
C PHE A 44 9.04 6.53 -5.53
N PRO A 45 7.83 6.91 -5.07
CA PRO A 45 7.54 8.31 -4.75
C PRO A 45 8.34 8.84 -3.56
N ILE A 46 8.59 8.01 -2.54
CA ILE A 46 9.46 8.40 -1.41
C ILE A 46 10.89 8.61 -1.89
N LEU A 47 11.42 7.70 -2.72
CA LEU A 47 12.75 7.82 -3.29
C LEU A 47 12.88 9.09 -4.14
N ALA A 48 11.90 9.37 -5.00
CA ALA A 48 11.88 10.59 -5.81
C ALA A 48 11.91 11.86 -4.95
N SER A 49 11.15 11.88 -3.85
CA SER A 49 11.14 13.00 -2.92
C SER A 49 12.45 13.15 -2.14
N LEU A 50 13.12 12.04 -1.81
CA LEU A 50 14.43 12.07 -1.15
C LEU A 50 15.53 12.56 -2.10
N LEU A 51 15.50 12.12 -3.36
CA LEU A 51 16.45 12.54 -4.40
C LEU A 51 16.26 14.01 -4.81
N ALA A 52 15.07 14.57 -4.60
CA ALA A 52 14.80 15.98 -4.83
C ALA A 52 15.40 16.91 -3.76
N ILE A 53 15.84 16.38 -2.60
CA ILE A 53 16.44 17.19 -1.54
C ILE A 53 17.88 17.53 -1.92
N ASP A 54 18.21 18.83 -1.94
CA ASP A 54 19.57 19.27 -2.21
C ASP A 54 20.56 18.79 -1.14
N SER A 55 21.67 18.19 -1.61
CA SER A 55 22.82 17.79 -0.80
C SER A 55 23.43 18.92 0.04
N SER A 56 23.25 20.18 -0.36
CA SER A 56 23.71 21.36 0.37
C SER A 56 23.08 21.47 1.77
N VAL A 57 21.79 21.09 1.90
CA VAL A 57 21.05 21.10 3.17
C VAL A 57 21.63 20.09 4.16
N TYR A 58 22.04 18.92 3.66
CA TYR A 58 22.72 17.91 4.48
C TYR A 58 24.10 18.38 4.96
N ARG A 59 24.89 19.01 4.08
CA ARG A 59 26.20 19.57 4.44
C ARG A 59 26.08 20.69 5.47
N ALA A 60 25.11 21.59 5.31
CA ALA A 60 24.86 22.66 6.28
C ALA A 60 24.48 22.10 7.67
N ALA A 61 23.61 21.09 7.72
CA ALA A 61 23.22 20.44 8.97
C ALA A 61 24.41 19.75 9.66
N GLN A 62 25.31 19.14 8.89
CA GLN A 62 26.54 18.54 9.41
C GLN A 62 27.52 19.58 9.96
N ILE A 63 27.70 20.72 9.28
CA ILE A 63 28.55 21.83 9.74
C ILE A 63 28.01 22.41 11.05
N MET A 64 26.69 22.46 11.21
CA MET A 64 26.01 22.88 12.45
C MET A 64 26.10 21.85 13.61
N GLY A 65 26.87 20.77 13.45
CA GLY A 65 27.08 19.75 14.49
C GLY A 65 25.89 18.80 14.69
N ALA A 66 24.95 18.72 13.75
CA ALA A 66 23.83 17.80 13.86
C ALA A 66 24.29 16.35 13.65
N ARG A 67 23.91 15.46 14.58
CA ARG A 67 24.10 14.01 14.45
C ARG A 67 23.19 13.43 13.36
N PRO A 68 23.56 12.33 12.67
CA PRO A 68 22.76 11.74 11.59
C PRO A 68 21.29 11.47 11.96
N ALA A 69 21.02 11.00 13.17
CA ALA A 69 19.65 10.80 13.65
C ALA A 69 18.87 12.12 13.74
N ARG A 70 19.50 13.20 14.20
CA ARG A 70 18.86 14.54 14.27
C ARG A 70 18.58 15.09 12.87
N ILE A 71 19.50 14.89 11.94
CA ILE A 71 19.33 15.28 10.53
C ILE A 71 18.12 14.55 9.92
N PHE A 72 17.97 13.25 10.18
CA PHE A 72 16.82 12.49 9.70
C PHE A 72 15.48 13.09 10.18
N TRP A 73 15.32 13.29 11.49
CA TRP A 73 14.05 13.78 12.05
C TRP A 73 13.77 15.25 11.75
N THR A 74 14.81 16.09 11.61
CA THR A 74 14.66 17.56 11.49
C THR A 74 14.69 18.03 10.03
N VAL A 75 15.37 17.30 9.15
CA VAL A 75 15.57 17.68 7.75
C VAL A 75 14.92 16.65 6.84
N THR A 76 15.41 15.42 6.84
CA THR A 76 14.98 14.39 5.87
C THR A 76 13.49 14.10 5.94
N LEU A 77 12.96 13.86 7.13
CA LEU A 77 11.56 13.50 7.36
C LEU A 77 10.60 14.62 6.93
N PRO A 78 10.69 15.86 7.45
CA PRO A 78 9.78 16.93 7.03
C PRO A 78 9.92 17.32 5.55
N LEU A 79 11.13 17.32 4.97
CA LEU A 79 11.30 17.58 3.53
C LEU A 79 10.78 16.45 2.64
N SER A 80 10.73 15.21 3.14
CA SER A 80 10.19 14.06 2.40
C SER A 80 8.70 13.80 2.64
N MET A 81 8.06 14.46 3.62
CA MET A 81 6.60 14.39 3.85
C MET A 81 5.77 14.57 2.55
N PRO A 82 6.08 15.55 1.67
CA PRO A 82 5.52 15.64 0.32
C PRO A 82 5.46 14.30 -0.45
N GLY A 83 6.58 13.58 -0.49
CA GLY A 83 6.69 12.27 -1.13
C GLY A 83 5.98 11.16 -0.38
N VAL A 84 6.00 11.19 0.95
CA VAL A 84 5.29 10.22 1.80
C VAL A 84 3.78 10.34 1.58
N PHE A 85 3.23 11.56 1.50
CA PHE A 85 1.82 11.76 1.19
C PHE A 85 1.47 11.25 -0.21
N ALA A 86 2.30 11.52 -1.22
CA ALA A 86 2.10 11.02 -2.57
C ALA A 86 2.17 9.48 -2.65
N ALA A 87 3.09 8.87 -1.90
CA ALA A 87 3.20 7.43 -1.77
C ALA A 87 1.97 6.82 -1.08
N ALA A 88 1.54 7.42 0.03
CA ALA A 88 0.38 6.96 0.79
C ALA A 88 -0.93 7.07 -0.02
N SER A 89 -1.14 8.17 -0.75
CA SER A 89 -2.31 8.32 -1.62
C SER A 89 -2.30 7.31 -2.77
N SER A 90 -1.14 7.07 -3.38
CA SER A 90 -1.00 6.09 -4.48
C SER A 90 -1.26 4.67 -3.98
N ALA A 91 -0.70 4.30 -2.83
CA ALA A 91 -0.93 3.01 -2.20
C ALA A 91 -2.39 2.82 -1.78
N PHE A 92 -3.05 3.87 -1.29
CA PHE A 92 -4.48 3.83 -0.97
C PHE A 92 -5.34 3.56 -2.21
N VAL A 93 -5.08 4.27 -3.30
CA VAL A 93 -5.80 4.06 -4.58
C VAL A 93 -5.58 2.64 -5.10
N MET A 94 -4.35 2.12 -5.02
CA MET A 94 -4.07 0.73 -5.41
C MET A 94 -4.74 -0.29 -4.50
N ALA A 95 -4.78 -0.02 -3.19
CA ALA A 95 -5.43 -0.89 -2.24
C ALA A 95 -6.94 -1.03 -2.49
N LEU A 96 -7.61 0.03 -2.95
CA LEU A 96 -9.02 -0.01 -3.34
C LEU A 96 -9.26 -0.86 -4.60
N SER A 97 -8.28 -0.90 -5.52
CA SER A 97 -8.33 -1.73 -6.72
C SER A 97 -8.05 -3.21 -6.46
N PHE A 98 -7.65 -3.58 -5.24
CA PHE A 98 -7.44 -4.98 -4.92
C PHE A 98 -8.75 -5.70 -4.66
N PHE A 99 -9.13 -6.53 -5.63
CA PHE A 99 -10.12 -7.60 -5.43
C PHE A 99 -9.59 -8.95 -5.88
N ILE A 100 -8.63 -8.96 -6.82
CA ILE A 100 -8.08 -10.17 -7.43
C ILE A 100 -7.21 -10.98 -6.45
N ILE A 101 -6.22 -10.34 -5.80
CA ILE A 101 -5.30 -11.03 -4.85
C ILE A 101 -6.04 -11.68 -3.66
N PRO A 102 -6.97 -10.99 -2.97
CA PRO A 102 -7.72 -11.62 -1.88
C PRO A 102 -8.73 -12.65 -2.38
N ALA A 103 -9.30 -12.50 -3.58
CA ALA A 103 -10.16 -13.53 -4.17
C ALA A 103 -9.39 -14.81 -4.55
N LEU A 104 -8.11 -14.69 -4.96
CA LEU A 104 -7.28 -15.82 -5.36
C LEU A 104 -6.56 -16.49 -4.18
N LEU A 105 -6.15 -15.73 -3.16
CA LEU A 105 -5.37 -16.26 -2.02
C LEU A 105 -6.12 -16.30 -0.68
N GLY A 106 -7.26 -15.60 -0.54
CA GLY A 106 -8.03 -15.48 0.71
C GLY A 106 -9.21 -16.45 0.80
N GLY A 107 -9.72 -16.63 2.02
CA GLY A 107 -10.99 -17.35 2.26
C GLY A 107 -12.22 -16.41 2.22
N PRO A 108 -13.46 -16.93 2.34
CA PRO A 108 -14.69 -16.13 2.30
C PRO A 108 -14.75 -14.97 3.30
N LYS A 109 -13.93 -15.03 4.36
CA LYS A 109 -13.85 -14.04 5.45
C LYS A 109 -12.88 -12.87 5.17
N ASP A 110 -12.17 -12.90 4.03
CA ASP A 110 -11.20 -11.88 3.61
C ASP A 110 -11.61 -11.18 2.32
N ALA A 111 -12.90 -11.25 1.99
CA ALA A 111 -13.49 -10.56 0.85
C ALA A 111 -13.36 -9.03 1.03
N MET A 112 -12.67 -8.39 0.09
CA MET A 112 -12.61 -6.93 0.01
C MET A 112 -13.92 -6.37 -0.54
N LEU A 113 -14.20 -5.07 -0.29
CA LEU A 113 -15.42 -4.39 -0.77
C LEU A 113 -15.66 -4.55 -2.27
N SER A 114 -14.59 -4.59 -3.07
CA SER A 114 -14.69 -4.79 -4.51
C SER A 114 -15.05 -6.23 -4.90
N ASN A 115 -14.87 -7.22 -4.01
CA ASN A 115 -15.39 -8.58 -4.19
C ASN A 115 -16.92 -8.62 -3.98
N LEU A 116 -17.46 -7.79 -3.09
CA LEU A 116 -18.91 -7.68 -2.89
C LEU A 116 -19.58 -7.12 -4.16
N VAL A 117 -18.98 -6.14 -4.84
CA VAL A 117 -19.53 -5.61 -6.10
C VAL A 117 -19.61 -6.72 -7.16
N ASP A 118 -18.57 -7.54 -7.32
CA ASP A 118 -18.57 -8.64 -8.29
C ASP A 118 -19.60 -9.72 -7.92
N PHE A 119 -19.70 -10.08 -6.64
CA PHE A 119 -20.72 -11.01 -6.13
C PHE A 119 -22.14 -10.49 -6.41
N TYR A 120 -22.45 -9.23 -6.08
CA TYR A 120 -23.79 -8.67 -6.29
C TYR A 120 -24.14 -8.53 -7.78
N THR A 121 -23.14 -8.31 -8.64
CA THR A 121 -23.32 -8.18 -10.09
C THR A 121 -23.47 -9.52 -10.79
N ARG A 122 -22.69 -10.55 -10.39
CA ARG A 122 -22.62 -11.83 -11.10
C ARG A 122 -23.46 -12.95 -10.49
N GLU A 123 -23.61 -13.00 -9.17
CA GLU A 123 -24.34 -14.09 -8.50
C GLU A 123 -25.81 -13.73 -8.22
N THR A 124 -26.07 -12.54 -7.68
CA THR A 124 -27.46 -12.13 -7.34
C THR A 124 -28.14 -11.25 -8.40
N LEU A 125 -27.41 -10.76 -9.41
CA LEU A 125 -27.89 -9.79 -10.41
C LEU A 125 -28.63 -8.57 -9.79
N ASP A 126 -28.23 -8.17 -8.58
CA ASP A 126 -28.85 -7.06 -7.86
C ASP A 126 -28.06 -5.77 -8.12
N TRP A 127 -28.40 -5.14 -9.24
CA TRP A 127 -27.77 -3.92 -9.73
C TRP A 127 -27.94 -2.73 -8.77
N ASN A 128 -28.99 -2.73 -7.95
CA ASN A 128 -29.22 -1.66 -6.97
C ASN A 128 -28.17 -1.73 -5.85
N MET A 129 -27.92 -2.93 -5.34
CA MET A 129 -26.95 -3.14 -4.26
C MET A 129 -25.51 -2.95 -4.76
N ALA A 130 -25.21 -3.40 -5.99
CA ALA A 130 -23.93 -3.15 -6.66
C ALA A 130 -23.64 -1.64 -6.82
N SER A 131 -24.66 -0.87 -7.24
CA SER A 131 -24.54 0.58 -7.43
C SER A 131 -24.30 1.32 -6.10
N ALA A 132 -24.98 0.91 -5.02
CA ALA A 132 -24.79 1.51 -3.70
C ALA A 132 -23.35 1.33 -3.17
N VAL A 133 -22.79 0.11 -3.30
CA VAL A 133 -21.40 -0.17 -2.92
C VAL A 133 -20.42 0.59 -3.82
N GLY A 134 -20.70 0.70 -5.13
CA GLY A 134 -19.91 1.48 -6.07
C GLY A 134 -19.83 2.97 -5.71
N VAL A 135 -20.95 3.59 -5.32
CA VAL A 135 -20.97 5.00 -4.88
C VAL A 135 -20.19 5.20 -3.58
N LEU A 136 -20.27 4.26 -2.63
CA LEU A 136 -19.47 4.31 -1.41
C LEU A 136 -17.96 4.23 -1.69
N LEU A 137 -17.54 3.34 -2.58
CA LEU A 137 -16.15 3.22 -3.02
C LEU A 137 -15.69 4.52 -3.70
N LEU A 138 -16.51 5.09 -4.58
CA LEU A 138 -16.23 6.35 -5.26
C LEU A 138 -16.09 7.51 -4.26
N GLY A 139 -16.94 7.56 -3.23
CA GLY A 139 -16.82 8.53 -2.14
C GLY A 139 -15.50 8.39 -1.37
N MET A 140 -15.07 7.17 -1.04
CA MET A 140 -13.77 6.93 -0.39
C MET A 140 -12.60 7.38 -1.26
N VAL A 141 -12.64 7.11 -2.57
CA VAL A 141 -11.61 7.59 -3.52
C VAL A 141 -11.54 9.10 -3.50
N LEU A 142 -12.69 9.79 -3.58
CA LEU A 142 -12.72 11.26 -3.60
C LEU A 142 -12.17 11.87 -2.30
N ILE A 143 -12.46 11.28 -1.14
CA ILE A 143 -11.94 11.75 0.16
C ILE A 143 -10.40 11.75 0.18
N VAL A 144 -9.75 10.82 -0.52
CA VAL A 144 -8.28 10.75 -0.57
C VAL A 144 -7.69 11.50 -1.77
N ALA A 145 -8.35 11.43 -2.93
CA ALA A 145 -7.85 12.04 -4.16
C ALA A 145 -7.97 13.57 -4.16
N VAL A 146 -9.08 14.13 -3.64
CA VAL A 146 -9.32 15.58 -3.61
C VAL A 146 -8.26 16.34 -2.79
N PRO A 147 -7.94 15.97 -1.54
CA PRO A 147 -6.90 16.65 -0.78
C PRO A 147 -5.51 16.48 -1.41
N PHE A 148 -5.22 15.33 -2.02
CA PHE A 148 -3.96 15.12 -2.74
C PHE A 148 -3.85 16.06 -3.96
N LEU A 149 -4.90 16.16 -4.79
CA LEU A 149 -4.94 17.05 -5.94
C LEU A 149 -4.85 18.52 -5.53
N ALA A 150 -5.55 18.91 -4.46
CA ALA A 150 -5.52 20.26 -3.93
C ALA A 150 -4.12 20.65 -3.41
N TRP A 151 -3.44 19.72 -2.74
CA TRP A 151 -2.07 19.91 -2.28
C TRP A 151 -1.07 20.00 -3.45
N LYS A 152 -1.20 19.13 -4.46
CA LYS A 152 -0.36 19.17 -5.68
C LYS A 152 -0.51 20.50 -6.43
N GLN A 153 -1.73 21.01 -6.57
CA GLN A 153 -2.00 22.29 -7.23
C GLN A 153 -1.47 23.50 -6.43
N ARG A 154 -1.48 23.43 -5.09
CA ARG A 154 -0.86 24.47 -4.26
C ARG A 154 0.67 24.47 -4.40
N ALA A 155 1.29 23.29 -4.46
CA ALA A 155 2.74 23.17 -4.66
C ALA A 155 3.19 23.71 -6.04
N SER A 156 2.37 23.55 -7.09
CA SER A 156 2.70 24.03 -8.45
C SER A 156 2.43 25.51 -8.70
N ARG A 157 1.77 26.24 -7.80
CA ARG A 157 1.48 27.68 -7.94
C ARG A 157 2.51 28.58 -7.24
N VAL A 158 3.45 27.99 -6.51
CA VAL A 158 4.45 28.72 -5.68
C VAL A 158 5.87 28.57 -6.24
N GLY A 159 6.05 27.83 -7.34
CA GLY A 159 7.26 27.84 -8.17
C GLY A 159 7.04 28.67 -9.41
#